data_AF-A0A9P0JKY3-F1
#
_entry.id   AF-A0A9P0JKY3-F1
#
_cell.length_a   1.000
_cell.length_b   1.000
_cell.length_c   1.000
_cell.angle_alpha   90.00
_cell.angle_beta   90.00
_cell.angle_gamma   90.00
#
_symmetry.space_group_name_H-M   'P 1'
#
loop_
_entity.id
_entity.type
_entity.pdbx_description
1 polymer ?
#
loop_
_entity_poly.entity_id
_entity_poly.type
_entity_poly.pdbx_seq_one_letter_code
_entity_poly.pdbx_strand_id
1 'polypeptide(L)'
;MGPPCSDRCRLKCFEKMDVDNRKNIFKPYWEMGDLQRQRAFILSRMTPIQPKYRHEKADSCRRLNNAFYLGSGTKGRIRVCKYLFMSALDISSRII
;
A
#
# COMPACT_ATOMS: atom_id res chain seq x y z
N MET A 1 1.49 0.55 -14.41
CA MET A 1 2.44 0.84 -13.29
C MET A 1 2.93 2.27 -13.42
N GLY A 2 2.74 3.12 -12.40
CA GLY A 2 3.10 4.54 -12.43
C GLY A 2 4.57 4.84 -12.05
N PRO A 3 4.95 6.12 -11.88
CA PRO A 3 6.30 6.52 -11.46
C PRO A 3 6.56 6.24 -9.96
N PRO A 4 7.83 6.05 -9.55
CA PRO A 4 8.19 5.86 -8.14
C PRO A 4 7.92 7.14 -7.32
N CYS A 5 8.02 7.03 -5.99
CA CYS A 5 7.97 8.22 -5.14
C CYS A 5 9.23 9.08 -5.33
N SER A 6 9.10 10.39 -5.12
CA SER A 6 10.24 11.32 -5.10
C SER A 6 11.14 11.13 -3.88
N ASP A 7 12.33 11.73 -3.93
CA ASP A 7 13.36 11.66 -2.87
C ASP A 7 12.90 12.26 -1.54
N ARG A 8 11.84 13.08 -1.57
CA ARG A 8 11.19 13.65 -0.37
C ARG A 8 10.30 12.66 0.37
N CYS A 9 10.22 11.40 -0.09
CA CYS A 9 9.44 10.37 0.56
C CYS A 9 10.01 10.06 1.95
N ARG A 10 9.28 10.42 3.01
CA ARG A 10 9.64 10.14 4.41
C ARG A 10 9.96 8.67 4.68
N LEU A 11 9.33 7.75 3.94
CA LEU A 11 9.52 6.31 4.12
C LEU A 11 10.67 5.74 3.27
N LYS A 12 11.34 6.58 2.48
CA LYS A 12 12.42 6.22 1.56
C LYS A 12 12.04 5.07 0.64
N CYS A 13 10.82 5.11 0.11
CA CYS A 13 10.33 3.97 -0.67
C CYS A 13 11.09 3.77 -1.98
N PHE A 14 11.73 4.83 -2.52
CA PHE A 14 12.61 4.72 -3.68
C PHE A 14 13.80 3.79 -3.41
N GLU A 15 14.46 3.95 -2.27
CA GLU A 15 15.58 3.09 -1.85
C GLU A 15 15.14 1.64 -1.52
N LYS A 16 13.93 1.48 -0.98
CA LYS A 16 13.44 0.18 -0.50
C LYS A 16 12.73 -0.67 -1.55
N MET A 17 12.12 -0.02 -2.54
CA MET A 17 11.29 -0.67 -3.56
C MET A 17 11.82 -0.35 -4.95
N ASP A 18 12.76 -1.18 -5.37
CA ASP A 18 13.29 -1.13 -6.72
C ASP A 18 12.23 -1.50 -7.79
N VAL A 19 12.50 -1.13 -9.04
CA VAL A 19 11.64 -1.33 -10.20
C VAL A 19 11.25 -2.79 -10.36
N ASP A 20 12.19 -3.73 -10.16
CA ASP A 20 11.91 -5.15 -10.33
C ASP A 20 10.98 -5.70 -9.25
N ASN A 21 11.12 -5.24 -8.00
CA ASN A 21 10.17 -5.58 -6.94
C ASN A 21 8.77 -5.08 -7.25
N ARG A 22 8.65 -3.90 -7.85
CA ARG A 22 7.35 -3.33 -8.25
C ARG A 22 6.73 -4.16 -9.38
N LYS A 23 7.51 -4.55 -10.39
CA LYS A 23 7.07 -5.44 -11.47
C LYS A 23 6.61 -6.80 -10.94
N ASN A 24 7.36 -7.39 -10.01
CA ASN A 24 7.05 -8.68 -9.39
C ASN A 24 5.76 -8.67 -8.56
N ILE A 25 5.28 -7.50 -8.14
CA ILE A 25 3.99 -7.36 -7.48
C ILE A 25 2.90 -7.01 -8.49
N PHE A 26 3.19 -6.10 -9.41
CA PHE A 26 2.26 -5.61 -10.42
C PHE A 26 1.75 -6.75 -11.31
N LYS A 27 2.66 -7.59 -11.84
CA LYS A 27 2.31 -8.66 -12.77
C LYS A 27 1.36 -9.70 -12.15
N PRO A 28 1.69 -10.34 -11.01
CA PRO A 28 0.76 -11.27 -10.36
C PRO A 28 -0.56 -10.62 -9.93
N TYR A 29 -0.54 -9.34 -9.54
CA TYR A 29 -1.75 -8.63 -9.14
C TYR A 29 -2.75 -8.49 -10.29
N TRP A 30 -2.29 -8.13 -11.48
CA TRP A 30 -3.14 -7.99 -12.66
C TRP A 30 -3.45 -9.32 -13.34
N GLU A 31 -2.53 -10.29 -13.29
CA GLU A 31 -2.76 -11.66 -13.77
C GLU A 31 -3.87 -12.39 -13.00
N MET A 32 -4.20 -11.98 -11.76
CA MET A 32 -5.34 -12.55 -11.04
C MET A 32 -6.67 -12.41 -11.78
N GLY A 33 -6.88 -11.33 -12.56
CA GLY A 33 -8.08 -11.07 -13.37
C GLY A 33 -9.41 -10.91 -12.60
N ASP A 34 -9.44 -11.24 -11.31
CA ASP A 34 -10.63 -11.25 -10.45
C ASP A 34 -10.59 -10.07 -9.47
N LEU A 35 -11.60 -9.20 -9.56
CA LEU A 35 -11.77 -8.02 -8.72
C LEU A 35 -11.85 -8.34 -7.22
N GLN A 36 -12.47 -9.45 -6.83
CA GLN A 36 -12.59 -9.84 -5.42
C GLN A 36 -11.23 -10.27 -4.87
N ARG A 37 -10.46 -11.03 -5.64
CA ARG A 37 -9.09 -11.43 -5.28
C ARG A 37 -8.15 -10.23 -5.20
N GLN A 38 -8.27 -9.30 -6.13
CA GLN A 38 -7.52 -8.04 -6.11
C GLN A 38 -7.85 -7.20 -4.87
N ARG A 39 -9.13 -7.07 -4.50
CA ARG A 39 -9.55 -6.40 -3.26
C ARG A 39 -9.01 -7.10 -2.02
N ALA A 40 -9.12 -8.43 -1.94
CA ALA A 40 -8.58 -9.22 -0.85
C ALA A 40 -7.05 -9.04 -0.73
N PHE A 41 -6.35 -8.99 -1.86
CA PHE A 41 -4.93 -8.69 -1.89
C PHE A 41 -4.63 -7.31 -1.29
N ILE A 42 -5.33 -6.26 -1.72
CA ILE A 42 -5.16 -4.89 -1.18
C ILE A 42 -5.39 -4.88 0.33
N LEU A 43 -6.50 -5.46 0.80
CA LEU A 43 -6.84 -5.52 2.22
C LEU A 43 -5.77 -6.26 3.04
N SER A 44 -5.23 -7.37 2.52
CA SER A 44 -4.15 -8.13 3.18
C SER A 44 -2.84 -7.35 3.35
N ARG A 45 -2.67 -6.27 2.58
CA ARG A 45 -1.50 -5.39 2.54
C ARG A 45 -1.73 -4.06 3.25
N MET A 46 -2.87 -3.90 3.90
CA MET A 46 -3.23 -2.73 4.70
C MET A 46 -3.38 -3.15 6.16
N THR A 47 -2.87 -2.34 7.08
CA THR A 47 -3.14 -2.51 8.51
C THR A 47 -3.57 -1.20 9.14
N PRO A 48 -4.60 -1.20 10.00
CA PRO A 48 -5.00 0.01 10.70
C PRO A 48 -3.89 0.42 11.68
N ILE A 49 -3.53 1.71 11.64
CA ILE A 49 -2.58 2.31 12.57
C ILE A 49 -3.35 2.67 13.83
N GLN A 50 -3.03 1.98 14.93
CA GLN A 50 -3.53 2.33 16.26
C GLN A 50 -2.66 3.47 16.83
N PRO A 51 -3.19 4.70 16.94
CA PRO A 51 -2.46 5.80 17.55
C PRO A 51 -2.31 5.55 19.06
N LYS A 52 -1.16 5.92 19.64
CA LYS A 52 -0.92 5.80 21.08
C LYS A 52 -1.90 6.64 21.91
N TYR A 53 -2.33 7.78 21.37
CA TYR A 53 -3.32 8.65 21.96
C TYR A 53 -4.31 9.08 20.88
N ARG A 54 -5.60 9.01 21.19
CA ARG A 54 -6.68 9.48 20.31
C ARG A 54 -7.74 10.15 21.16
N HIS A 55 -8.06 11.39 20.82
CA HIS A 55 -9.26 12.03 21.34
C HIS A 55 -10.44 11.54 20.51
N GLU A 56 -11.22 10.60 21.06
CA GLU A 56 -12.43 10.12 20.42
C GLU A 56 -13.55 11.13 20.66
N LYS A 57 -14.16 11.62 19.57
CA LYS A 57 -15.41 12.38 19.69
C LYS A 57 -16.55 11.37 19.62
N ALA A 58 -17.53 11.48 20.52
CA ALA A 58 -18.63 10.53 20.68
C ALA A 58 -19.35 10.20 19.35
N ASP A 59 -19.41 11.15 18.41
CA ASP A 59 -20.10 10.98 17.12
C ASP A 59 -19.16 10.85 15.92
N SER A 60 -17.87 10.54 16.13
CA SER A 60 -16.92 10.48 15.00
C SER A 60 -17.02 9.17 14.22
N CYS A 61 -17.52 9.25 12.99
CA CYS A 61 -17.45 8.15 12.00
C CYS A 61 -16.05 7.99 11.36
N ARG A 62 -15.04 8.74 11.82
CA ARG A 62 -13.72 8.76 11.18
C ARG A 62 -12.95 7.47 11.50
N ARG A 63 -12.65 6.70 10.47
CA ARG A 63 -11.83 5.48 10.56
C ARG A 63 -10.37 5.81 10.85
N LEU A 64 -9.65 4.84 11.42
CA LEU A 64 -8.21 4.91 11.60
C LEU A 64 -7.49 4.97 10.25
N ASN A 65 -6.33 5.61 10.24
CA ASN A 65 -5.46 5.60 9.07
C ASN A 65 -4.87 4.21 8.86
N ASN A 66 -4.63 3.82 7.61
CA ASN A 66 -4.01 2.55 7.27
C ASN A 66 -2.52 2.74 6.94
N ALA A 67 -1.70 1.80 7.37
CA ALA A 67 -0.34 1.59 6.90
C ALA A 67 -0.35 0.63 5.71
N PHE A 68 0.49 0.90 4.72
CA PHE A 68 0.57 0.14 3.47
C PHE A 68 1.86 -0.67 3.42
N TYR A 69 1.74 -1.91 2.96
CA TYR A 69 2.87 -2.83 2.89
C TYR A 69 2.95 -3.49 1.52
N LEU A 70 4.12 -3.48 0.92
CA LEU A 70 4.42 -4.22 -0.31
C LEU A 70 5.56 -5.19 -0.03
N GLY A 71 5.52 -6.36 -0.64
CA GLY A 71 6.58 -7.35 -0.46
C GLY A 71 6.61 -8.29 -1.65
N SER A 72 7.82 -8.58 -2.11
CA SER A 72 8.09 -9.56 -3.16
C SER A 72 9.02 -10.63 -2.57
N GLY A 73 8.55 -11.87 -2.49
CA GLY A 73 9.36 -13.01 -2.07
C GLY A 73 10.07 -12.88 -0.70
N THR A 74 11.32 -13.34 -0.65
CA THR A 74 12.15 -13.60 0.55
C THR A 74 12.43 -12.39 1.45
N LYS A 75 12.22 -11.14 0.99
CA LYS A 75 12.52 -9.92 1.77
C LYS A 75 11.38 -9.47 2.70
N GLY A 76 10.30 -10.25 2.81
CA GLY A 76 9.18 -9.93 3.73
C GLY A 76 8.35 -8.72 3.29
N ARG A 77 7.54 -8.18 4.22
CA ARG A 77 6.63 -7.04 3.95
C ARG A 77 7.34 -5.72 4.26
N ILE A 78 7.52 -4.86 3.26
CA ILE A 78 8.13 -3.53 3.36
C ILE A 78 7.04 -2.47 3.50
N ARG A 79 7.16 -1.60 4.51
CA ARG A 79 6.24 -0.47 4.69
C ARG A 79 6.48 0.59 3.61
N VAL A 80 5.42 0.98 2.91
CA VAL A 80 5.45 1.98 1.83
C VAL A 80 4.46 3.11 2.06
N CYS A 81 4.63 4.21 1.32
CA CYS A 81 3.67 5.32 1.33
C CYS A 81 2.45 5.00 0.47
N LYS A 82 1.34 5.70 0.72
CA LYS A 82 0.09 5.54 -0.05
C LYS A 82 0.31 5.74 -1.55
N TYR A 83 1.12 6.74 -1.91
CA TYR A 83 1.42 7.05 -3.31
C TYR A 83 2.10 5.89 -4.02
N LEU A 84 3.18 5.35 -3.45
CA LEU A 84 3.88 4.22 -4.08
C LEU A 84 2.97 2.99 -4.14
N PHE A 85 2.16 2.74 -3.11
CA PHE A 85 1.21 1.63 -3.11
C PHE A 85 0.22 1.72 -4.29
N MET A 86 -0.41 2.89 -4.47
CA MET A 86 -1.32 3.15 -5.59
C MET A 86 -0.61 3.08 -6.94
N SER A 87 0.56 3.70 -7.08
CA SER A 87 1.34 3.72 -8.31
C SER A 87 1.89 2.34 -8.70
N ALA A 88 2.33 1.54 -7.73
CA ALA A 88 2.87 0.20 -7.96
C ALA A 88 1.78 -0.78 -8.38
N LEU A 89 0.55 -0.64 -7.87
CA LEU A 89 -0.59 -1.48 -8.26
C LEU A 89 -1.41 -0.88 -9.41
N ASP A 90 -1.18 0.39 -9.76
CA ASP A 90 -1.93 1.16 -10.76
C ASP A 90 -3.42 1.28 -10.41
N ILE A 91 -3.68 1.66 -9.16
CA ILE A 91 -5.03 1.79 -8.59
C ILE A 91 -5.28 3.19 -8.07
N SER A 92 -6.55 3.59 -8.04
CA SER A 92 -6.98 4.89 -7.50
C SER A 92 -7.25 4.83 -5.99
N SER A 93 -7.26 6.00 -5.37
CA SER A 93 -7.59 6.16 -3.95
C SER A 93 -9.01 5.70 -3.58
N ARG A 94 -9.92 5.51 -4.55
CA ARG A 94 -11.30 5.06 -4.30
C ARG A 94 -11.39 3.59 -3.87
N ILE A 95 -10.36 2.81 -4.17
CA ILE A 95 -10.31 1.37 -3.83
C ILE A 95 -9.79 1.17 -2.39
N ILE A 96 -9.22 2.22 -1.77
CA ILE A 96 -8.45 2.17 -0.52
C ILE A 96 -9.14 2.94 0.60
#